data_AF-A0A7Y6QQQ0-F1
#
_entry.id   AF-A0A7Y6QQQ0-F1
#
_cell.length_a   1.000
_cell.length_b   1.000
_cell.length_c   1.000
_cell.angle_alpha   90.00
_cell.angle_beta   90.00
_cell.angle_gamma   90.00
#
_symmetry.space_group_name_H-M   'P 1'
#
loop_
_entity.id
_entity.type
_entity.pdbx_description
1 polymer ?
#
loop_
_entity_poly.entity_id
_entity_poly.type
_entity_poly.pdbx_seq_one_letter_code
_entity_poly.pdbx_strand_id
1 'polypeptide(L)'
;MGDILYLILMGVCPVAIYCLIKTKPRGTALPAVPKAEAAPYTPALPQAAPARHWSDEGRFQLEVVAESRYQATIRQLAGAHGEQSANARHPAILLPDDMNAYEATAVAVFLSGQMVGYLEPKQAAAFRRLLAQQELEGQPTSCDALIRGGGLWEGKRLSYSVSLDVEPLI
;
A
#
# COMPACT_ATOMS: atom_id res chain seq x y z
N MET A 1 23.73 -57.60 -1.38
CA MET A 1 24.18 -56.86 -0.18
C MET A 1 24.15 -55.34 -0.36
N GLY A 2 24.20 -54.80 -1.59
CA GLY A 2 24.18 -53.35 -1.86
C GLY A 2 22.82 -52.63 -1.77
N ASP A 3 21.70 -53.33 -2.02
CA ASP A 3 20.37 -52.67 -2.08
C ASP A 3 19.81 -52.26 -0.71
N ILE A 4 20.16 -53.00 0.35
CA ILE A 4 19.73 -52.68 1.72
C ILE A 4 20.46 -51.43 2.24
N LEU A 5 21.70 -51.21 1.81
CA LEU A 5 22.48 -50.02 2.19
C LEU A 5 21.94 -48.74 1.53
N TYR A 6 21.47 -48.83 0.28
CA TYR A 6 20.91 -47.69 -0.47
C TYR A 6 19.54 -47.26 0.06
N LEU A 7 18.71 -48.23 0.49
CA LEU A 7 17.41 -47.96 1.11
C LEU A 7 17.53 -47.30 2.50
N ILE A 8 18.57 -47.65 3.27
CA ILE A 8 18.86 -46.99 4.56
C ILE A 8 19.34 -45.55 4.33
N LEU A 9 20.18 -45.29 3.32
CA LEU A 9 20.68 -43.95 3.00
C LEU A 9 19.56 -43.00 2.52
N MET A 10 18.60 -43.48 1.72
CA MET A 10 17.46 -42.68 1.26
C MET A 10 16.44 -42.37 2.36
N GLY A 11 16.39 -43.12 3.46
CA GLY A 11 15.47 -42.86 4.58
C GLY A 11 16.04 -41.87 5.61
N VAL A 12 17.34 -41.94 5.90
CA VAL A 12 17.96 -41.17 7.00
C VAL A 12 18.21 -39.71 6.62
N CYS A 13 18.59 -39.43 5.37
CA CYS A 13 18.82 -38.06 4.90
C CYS A 13 17.57 -37.15 4.91
N PRO A 14 16.41 -37.55 4.37
CA PRO A 14 15.23 -36.68 4.37
C PRO A 14 14.67 -36.46 5.78
N VAL A 15 14.79 -37.45 6.68
CA VAL A 15 14.35 -37.30 8.09
C VAL A 15 15.25 -36.34 8.85
N ALA A 16 16.58 -36.40 8.66
CA ALA A 16 17.50 -35.45 9.27
C ALA A 16 17.27 -34.02 8.76
N ILE A 17 17.06 -33.84 7.45
CA ILE A 17 16.72 -32.53 6.84
C ILE A 17 15.36 -32.03 7.35
N TYR A 18 14.36 -32.91 7.46
CA TYR A 18 13.05 -32.57 8.03
C TYR A 18 13.17 -32.10 9.49
N CYS A 19 13.98 -32.79 10.29
CA CYS A 19 14.22 -32.38 11.68
C CYS A 19 14.94 -31.03 11.77
N LEU A 20 15.89 -30.75 10.87
CA LEU A 20 16.64 -29.48 10.85
C LEU A 20 15.77 -28.28 10.41
N ILE A 21 14.87 -28.48 9.44
CA ILE A 21 13.92 -27.44 9.00
C ILE A 21 12.90 -27.12 10.11
N LYS A 22 12.53 -28.11 10.94
CA LYS A 22 11.52 -27.94 11.99
C LYS A 22 12.05 -27.26 13.25
N THR A 23 13.36 -27.27 13.49
CA THR A 23 13.97 -26.54 14.61
C THR A 23 14.23 -25.08 14.23
N LYS A 24 13.17 -24.25 14.15
CA LYS A 24 13.36 -22.80 14.17
C LYS A 24 13.89 -22.41 15.55
N PRO A 25 15.05 -21.73 15.66
CA PRO A 25 15.47 -21.17 16.94
C PRO A 25 14.39 -20.19 17.38
N ARG A 26 13.88 -20.37 18.61
CA ARG A 26 12.99 -19.42 19.26
C ARG A 26 13.78 -18.15 19.53
N GLY A 27 13.86 -17.27 18.53
CA GLY A 27 14.15 -15.87 18.76
C GLY A 27 13.16 -15.36 19.78
N THR A 28 13.68 -14.71 20.82
CA THR A 28 12.88 -14.03 21.84
C THR A 28 11.86 -13.15 21.14
N ALA A 29 10.60 -13.59 21.14
CA ALA A 29 9.49 -12.80 20.64
C ALA A 29 9.47 -11.51 21.46
N LEU A 30 9.74 -10.38 20.80
CA LEU A 30 9.32 -9.08 21.31
C LEU A 30 7.85 -9.19 21.69
N PRO A 31 7.40 -8.55 22.80
CA PRO A 31 6.01 -8.65 23.21
C PRO A 31 5.13 -8.27 22.03
N ALA A 32 4.35 -9.24 21.55
CA ALA A 32 3.36 -9.00 20.53
C ALA A 32 2.40 -7.97 21.10
N VAL A 33 2.45 -6.74 20.57
CA VAL A 33 1.34 -5.80 20.74
C VAL A 33 0.09 -6.58 20.33
N PRO A 34 -0.92 -6.70 21.20
CA PRO A 34 -2.09 -7.50 20.89
C PRO A 34 -2.62 -7.00 19.54
N LYS A 35 -2.74 -7.94 18.59
CA LYS A 35 -3.46 -7.75 17.33
C LYS A 35 -4.94 -7.58 17.69
N ALA A 36 -5.26 -6.43 18.29
CA ALA A 36 -6.61 -5.96 18.41
C ALA A 36 -7.09 -5.84 16.98
N GLU A 37 -8.12 -6.60 16.68
CA GLU A 37 -9.00 -6.41 15.53
C GLU A 37 -9.70 -5.06 15.74
N ALA A 38 -8.92 -3.98 15.63
CA ALA A 38 -9.35 -2.62 15.82
C ALA A 38 -10.08 -2.19 14.55
N ALA A 39 -11.07 -1.32 14.70
CA ALA A 39 -11.68 -0.60 13.59
C ALA A 39 -10.58 -0.15 12.58
N PRO A 40 -10.87 -0.15 11.27
CA PRO A 40 -9.85 0.12 10.26
C PRO A 40 -9.11 1.42 10.57
N TYR A 41 -7.84 1.28 10.96
CA TYR A 41 -6.97 2.38 11.30
C TYR A 41 -6.88 3.35 10.12
N THR A 42 -7.12 4.63 10.41
CA THR A 42 -7.01 5.75 9.47
C THR A 42 -6.23 6.84 10.19
N PRO A 43 -5.05 7.26 9.67
CA PRO A 43 -4.33 8.37 10.28
C PRO A 43 -5.16 9.65 10.18
N ALA A 44 -5.10 10.48 11.21
CA ALA A 44 -5.78 11.77 11.19
C ALA A 44 -5.02 12.73 10.27
N LEU A 45 -5.72 13.33 9.30
CA LEU A 45 -5.15 14.41 8.51
C LEU A 45 -4.89 15.64 9.40
N PRO A 46 -3.64 16.14 9.46
CA PRO A 46 -3.35 17.41 10.12
C PRO A 46 -4.14 18.55 9.47
N GLN A 47 -4.55 19.54 10.27
CA GLN A 47 -5.21 20.76 9.76
C GLN A 47 -4.24 21.75 9.10
N ALA A 48 -2.94 21.47 9.14
CA ALA A 48 -1.93 22.31 8.51
C ALA A 48 -2.03 22.25 6.98
N ALA A 49 -1.72 23.37 6.32
CA ALA A 49 -1.61 23.39 4.87
C ALA A 49 -0.49 22.45 4.40
N PRO A 50 -0.63 21.80 3.24
CA PRO A 50 0.41 20.93 2.70
C PRO A 50 1.70 21.71 2.46
N ALA A 51 2.83 21.16 2.89
CA ALA A 51 4.11 21.85 2.83
C ALA A 51 4.62 22.05 1.39
N ARG A 52 4.18 21.19 0.47
CA ARG A 52 4.54 21.25 -0.95
C ARG A 52 3.42 20.67 -1.83
N HIS A 53 3.34 21.16 -3.07
CA HIS A 53 2.58 20.54 -4.15
C HIS A 53 3.55 19.89 -5.16
N TRP A 54 3.31 18.62 -5.51
CA TRP A 54 4.05 17.85 -6.51
C TRP A 54 3.26 17.82 -7.83
N SER A 55 3.96 17.68 -8.96
CA SER A 55 3.32 17.49 -10.26
C SER A 55 4.30 16.82 -11.21
N ASP A 56 3.83 15.85 -11.98
CA ASP A 56 4.57 15.19 -13.05
C ASP A 56 4.10 15.65 -14.43
N GLU A 57 3.64 16.90 -14.51
CA GLU A 57 3.04 17.53 -15.70
C GLU A 57 1.75 16.82 -16.15
N GLY A 58 1.04 16.19 -15.21
CA GLY A 58 -0.26 15.56 -15.43
C GLY A 58 -0.19 14.20 -16.11
N ARG A 59 0.90 13.44 -15.97
CA ARG A 59 1.00 12.09 -16.55
C ARG A 59 0.34 11.03 -15.66
N PHE A 60 0.24 11.28 -14.35
CA PHE A 60 -0.44 10.41 -13.38
C PHE A 60 0.12 8.98 -13.36
N GLN A 61 1.43 8.84 -13.14
CA GLN A 61 2.13 7.55 -13.27
C GLN A 61 2.19 6.74 -11.97
N LEU A 62 1.96 7.36 -10.81
CA LEU A 62 2.04 6.68 -9.52
C LEU A 62 0.66 6.17 -9.09
N GLU A 63 0.45 4.85 -9.12
CA GLU A 63 -0.80 4.23 -8.69
C GLU A 63 -0.88 4.07 -7.15
N VAL A 64 -2.05 4.32 -6.59
CA VAL A 64 -2.38 4.10 -5.17
C VAL A 64 -2.83 2.66 -4.98
N VAL A 65 -2.31 1.99 -3.96
CA VAL A 65 -2.80 0.69 -3.53
C VAL A 65 -4.15 0.88 -2.82
N ALA A 66 -5.22 0.65 -3.56
CA ALA A 66 -6.59 0.79 -3.12
C ALA A 66 -7.22 -0.57 -2.77
N GLU A 67 -6.93 -1.07 -1.56
CA GLU A 67 -7.57 -2.26 -1.00
C GLU A 67 -9.11 -2.19 -1.09
N SER A 68 -9.78 -3.35 -1.12
CA SER A 68 -11.24 -3.43 -1.29
C SER A 68 -12.05 -2.56 -0.33
N ARG A 69 -11.54 -2.30 0.89
CA ARG A 69 -12.20 -1.41 1.87
C ARG A 69 -12.34 0.05 1.40
N TYR A 70 -11.46 0.52 0.51
CA TYR A 70 -11.49 1.90 0.01
C TYR A 70 -12.34 2.07 -1.26
N GLN A 71 -12.72 0.98 -1.93
CA GLN A 71 -13.44 1.04 -3.20
C GLN A 71 -14.80 1.75 -3.09
N ALA A 72 -15.49 1.65 -1.94
CA ALA A 72 -16.72 2.40 -1.70
C ALA A 72 -16.47 3.92 -1.68
N THR A 73 -15.43 4.36 -0.98
CA THR A 73 -14.99 5.77 -0.93
C THR A 73 -14.57 6.27 -2.31
N ILE A 74 -13.74 5.50 -3.02
CA ILE A 74 -13.27 5.86 -4.36
C ILE A 74 -14.44 5.97 -5.33
N ARG A 75 -15.40 5.04 -5.27
CA ARG A 75 -16.63 5.10 -6.06
C ARG A 75 -17.45 6.36 -5.76
N GLN A 76 -17.57 6.76 -4.50
CA GLN A 76 -18.27 7.98 -4.14
C GLN A 76 -17.57 9.21 -4.75
N LEU A 77 -16.24 9.28 -4.64
CA LEU A 77 -15.44 10.37 -5.19
C LEU A 77 -15.44 10.39 -6.73
N ALA A 78 -15.47 9.22 -7.37
CA ALA A 78 -15.58 9.10 -8.83
C ALA A 78 -16.84 9.78 -9.39
N GLY A 79 -17.90 9.92 -8.57
CA GLY A 79 -19.15 10.53 -8.96
C GLY A 79 -19.93 9.73 -10.01
N ALA A 80 -20.87 10.39 -10.68
CA ALA A 80 -21.68 9.77 -11.72
C ALA A 80 -20.95 9.78 -13.07
N HIS A 81 -20.69 8.60 -13.64
CA HIS A 81 -20.06 8.42 -14.96
C HIS A 81 -20.79 7.40 -15.86
N GLY A 82 -22.04 7.05 -15.51
CA GLY A 82 -22.88 6.15 -16.31
C GLY A 82 -22.27 4.76 -16.45
N GLU A 83 -22.20 4.25 -17.69
CA GLU A 83 -21.57 2.95 -18.01
C GLU A 83 -20.08 3.08 -18.36
N GLN A 84 -19.61 4.30 -18.61
CA GLN A 84 -18.23 4.59 -18.98
C GLN A 84 -17.30 4.48 -17.77
N SER A 85 -16.00 4.42 -18.05
CA SER A 85 -14.98 4.57 -17.01
C SER A 85 -15.00 5.98 -16.43
N ALA A 86 -14.81 6.09 -15.12
CA ALA A 86 -14.60 7.33 -14.41
C ALA A 86 -13.37 8.09 -14.94
N ASN A 87 -13.44 9.41 -14.86
CA ASN A 87 -12.35 10.33 -15.18
C ASN A 87 -12.47 11.57 -14.27
N ALA A 88 -12.37 11.34 -12.96
CA ALA A 88 -12.60 12.37 -11.95
C ALA A 88 -11.26 12.83 -11.34
N ARG A 89 -11.01 14.14 -11.37
CA ARG A 89 -9.78 14.74 -10.82
C ARG A 89 -10.05 15.29 -9.42
N HIS A 90 -9.11 15.06 -8.50
CA HIS A 90 -9.17 15.58 -7.14
C HIS A 90 -7.80 16.04 -6.66
N PRO A 91 -7.73 17.07 -5.80
CA PRO A 91 -6.52 17.30 -5.02
C PRO A 91 -6.32 16.13 -4.05
N ALA A 92 -5.08 15.67 -3.96
CA ALA A 92 -4.66 14.61 -3.06
C ALA A 92 -3.73 15.15 -1.99
N ILE A 93 -3.85 14.59 -0.78
CA ILE A 93 -2.89 14.76 0.31
C ILE A 93 -2.14 13.45 0.51
N LEU A 94 -0.83 13.54 0.52
CA LEU A 94 0.12 12.49 0.84
C LEU A 94 0.60 12.72 2.27
N LEU A 95 0.20 11.83 3.18
CA LEU A 95 0.52 11.92 4.59
C LEU A 95 1.51 10.80 4.97
N PRO A 96 2.72 11.14 5.41
CA PRO A 96 3.62 10.20 6.05
C PRO A 96 2.95 9.62 7.33
N ASP A 97 2.67 8.32 7.34
CA ASP A 97 1.99 7.61 8.44
C ASP A 97 2.97 6.78 9.28
N ASP A 98 3.53 7.40 10.34
CA ASP A 98 4.53 6.77 11.21
C ASP A 98 3.94 5.79 12.23
N MET A 99 2.62 5.81 12.42
CA MET A 99 1.90 4.95 13.37
C MET A 99 1.31 3.70 12.70
N ASN A 100 1.62 3.48 11.42
CA ASN A 100 1.19 2.30 10.69
C ASN A 100 1.79 1.03 11.30
N ALA A 101 0.93 0.06 11.64
CA ALA A 101 1.36 -1.18 12.28
C ALA A 101 2.05 -2.19 11.33
N TYR A 102 1.94 -1.99 10.02
CA TYR A 102 2.43 -2.93 9.00
C TYR A 102 3.72 -2.43 8.34
N GLU A 103 3.75 -1.16 7.95
CA GLU A 103 4.84 -0.58 7.18
C GLU A 103 5.31 0.74 7.80
N ALA A 104 6.52 0.79 8.35
CA ALA A 104 7.06 1.98 9.00
C ALA A 104 7.26 3.17 8.04
N THR A 105 7.35 2.91 6.74
CA THR A 105 7.49 3.93 5.69
C THR A 105 6.16 4.30 5.04
N ALA A 106 5.03 3.81 5.55
CA ALA A 106 3.71 4.00 4.95
C ALA A 106 3.42 5.48 4.64
N VAL A 107 2.80 5.70 3.48
CA VAL A 107 2.31 7.02 3.07
C VAL A 107 0.84 6.87 2.71
N ALA A 108 -0.02 7.43 3.56
CA ALA A 108 -1.45 7.42 3.37
C ALA A 108 -1.86 8.45 2.31
N VAL A 109 -2.84 8.10 1.50
CA VAL A 109 -3.36 8.94 0.42
C VAL A 109 -4.80 9.33 0.72
N PHE A 110 -5.07 10.63 0.71
CA PHE A 110 -6.39 11.19 0.92
C PHE A 110 -6.83 12.01 -0.26
N LEU A 111 -8.09 11.85 -0.69
CA LEU A 111 -8.75 12.70 -1.67
C LEU A 111 -9.92 13.40 -0.99
N SER A 112 -10.00 14.72 -1.10
CA SER A 112 -11.10 15.50 -0.49
C SER A 112 -11.32 15.18 1.00
N GLY A 113 -10.23 14.94 1.75
CA GLY A 113 -10.27 14.59 3.17
C GLY A 113 -10.63 13.13 3.48
N GLN A 114 -10.96 12.31 2.47
CA GLN A 114 -11.27 10.90 2.65
C GLN A 114 -10.08 10.03 2.24
N MET A 115 -9.75 9.05 3.07
CA MET A 115 -8.65 8.12 2.78
C MET A 115 -9.05 7.17 1.64
N VAL A 116 -8.17 7.03 0.64
CA VAL A 116 -8.39 6.18 -0.53
C VAL A 116 -7.40 5.03 -0.65
N GLY A 117 -6.34 5.03 0.16
CA GLY A 117 -5.36 3.96 0.18
C GLY A 117 -4.00 4.41 0.68
N TYR A 118 -2.99 3.64 0.30
CA TYR A 118 -1.57 3.92 0.59
C TYR A 118 -0.77 3.87 -0.71
N LEU A 119 0.41 4.50 -0.71
CA LEU A 119 1.42 4.17 -1.72
C LEU A 119 1.90 2.72 -1.55
N GLU A 120 2.30 2.11 -2.65
CA GLU A 120 2.97 0.80 -2.63
C GLU A 120 4.28 0.90 -1.80
N PRO A 121 4.66 -0.13 -1.00
CA PRO A 121 5.76 -0.02 -0.04
C PRO A 121 7.10 0.50 -0.60
N LYS A 122 7.51 0.06 -1.79
CA LYS A 122 8.74 0.53 -2.42
C LYS A 122 8.63 2.02 -2.79
N GLN A 123 7.50 2.41 -3.37
CA GLN A 123 7.25 3.81 -3.72
C GLN A 123 7.09 4.69 -2.47
N ALA A 124 6.47 4.18 -1.41
CA ALA A 124 6.36 4.88 -0.13
C ALA A 124 7.75 5.16 0.46
N ALA A 125 8.64 4.16 0.50
CA ALA A 125 10.00 4.33 0.98
C ALA A 125 10.81 5.35 0.15
N ALA A 126 10.68 5.30 -1.18
CA ALA A 126 11.31 6.28 -2.07
C ALA A 126 10.76 7.70 -1.84
N PHE A 127 9.45 7.84 -1.65
CA PHE A 127 8.80 9.11 -1.35
C PHE A 127 9.28 9.68 -0.01
N ARG A 128 9.38 8.85 1.04
CA ARG A 128 9.90 9.28 2.34
C ARG A 128 11.34 9.80 2.24
N ARG A 129 12.19 9.15 1.43
CA ARG A 129 13.55 9.63 1.14
C ARG A 129 13.56 10.97 0.41
N LEU A 130 12.65 11.16 -0.56
CA LEU A 130 12.49 12.43 -1.25
C LEU A 130 12.08 13.54 -0.28
N LEU A 131 11.14 13.28 0.63
CA LEU A 131 10.76 14.24 1.67
C LEU A 131 11.95 14.62 2.55
N ALA A 132 12.76 13.64 2.96
CA ALA A 132 13.98 13.88 3.73
C ALA A 132 14.99 14.77 3.01
N GLN A 133 15.24 14.50 1.72
CA GLN A 133 16.12 15.32 0.88
C GLN A 133 15.63 16.75 0.65
N GLN A 134 14.35 17.02 0.94
CA GLN A 134 13.73 18.33 0.78
C GLN A 134 13.41 18.97 2.14
N GLU A 135 13.85 18.38 3.26
CA GLU A 135 13.58 18.86 4.62
C GLU A 135 12.07 18.92 4.95
N LEU A 136 11.28 18.02 4.34
CA LEU A 136 9.81 17.92 4.48
C LEU A 136 9.37 16.68 5.27
N GLU A 137 10.23 16.16 6.14
CA GLU A 137 10.00 14.92 6.89
C GLU A 137 8.77 15.01 7.78
N GLY A 138 7.91 13.99 7.72
CA GLY A 138 6.67 13.92 8.51
C GLY A 138 5.59 14.93 8.11
N GLN A 139 5.87 15.85 7.18
CA GLN A 139 4.92 16.88 6.77
C GLN A 139 3.97 16.35 5.69
N PRO A 140 2.66 16.69 5.75
CA PRO A 140 1.75 16.39 4.65
C PRO A 140 2.15 17.20 3.42
N THR A 141 2.08 16.56 2.26
CA THR A 141 2.28 17.22 0.96
C THR A 141 1.08 16.94 0.05
N SER A 142 1.00 17.61 -1.09
CA SER A 142 -0.15 17.53 -1.99
C SER A 142 0.26 17.25 -3.43
N CYS A 143 -0.66 16.72 -4.22
CA CYS A 143 -0.52 16.56 -5.67
C CYS A 143 -1.93 16.49 -6.27
N ASP A 144 -2.02 16.45 -7.60
CA ASP A 144 -3.27 16.08 -8.26
C ASP A 144 -3.43 14.56 -8.31
N ALA A 145 -4.66 14.09 -8.27
CA ALA A 145 -5.02 12.70 -8.46
C ALA A 145 -6.13 12.53 -9.49
N LEU A 146 -6.11 11.37 -10.14
CA LEU A 146 -7.07 10.99 -11.13
C LEU A 146 -7.68 9.63 -10.78
N ILE A 147 -9.00 9.61 -10.65
CA ILE A 147 -9.79 8.39 -10.48
C ILE A 147 -10.18 7.87 -11.86
N ARG A 148 -9.84 6.60 -12.14
CA ARG A 148 -10.16 5.86 -13.36
C ARG A 148 -10.88 4.55 -13.05
N GLY A 149 -11.29 3.82 -14.08
CA GLY A 149 -11.97 2.53 -13.93
C GLY A 149 -13.45 2.68 -13.66
N GLY A 150 -14.09 1.70 -13.02
CA GLY A 150 -15.52 1.79 -12.77
C GLY A 150 -16.42 1.69 -14.01
N GLY A 151 -15.90 1.28 -15.17
CA GLY A 151 -16.77 0.97 -16.32
C GLY A 151 -17.74 -0.18 -16.02
N LEU A 152 -18.85 -0.27 -16.76
CA LEU A 152 -19.68 -1.48 -16.76
C LEU A 152 -19.14 -2.50 -17.76
N TRP A 153 -18.99 -3.74 -17.32
CA TRP A 153 -18.70 -4.89 -18.15
C TRP A 153 -19.69 -6.01 -17.79
N GLU A 154 -20.47 -6.48 -18.76
CA GLU A 154 -21.51 -7.51 -18.54
C GLU A 154 -22.48 -7.17 -17.38
N GLY A 155 -22.88 -5.90 -17.29
CA GLY A 155 -23.77 -5.42 -16.23
C GLY A 155 -23.12 -5.30 -14.84
N LYS A 156 -21.83 -5.63 -14.71
CA LYS A 156 -21.06 -5.49 -13.46
C LYS A 156 -20.15 -4.27 -13.50
N ARG A 157 -20.06 -3.58 -12.38
CA ARG A 157 -19.16 -2.44 -12.20
C ARG A 157 -17.73 -2.94 -11.96
N LEU A 158 -16.80 -2.55 -12.81
CA LEU A 158 -15.37 -2.82 -12.62
C LEU A 158 -14.81 -2.00 -11.45
N SER A 159 -13.63 -2.38 -10.98
CA SER A 159 -12.94 -1.68 -9.89
C SER A 159 -12.48 -0.28 -10.31
N TYR A 160 -12.34 0.61 -9.34
CA TYR A 160 -11.77 1.93 -9.53
C TYR A 160 -10.29 1.90 -9.17
N SER A 161 -9.50 2.71 -9.88
CA SER A 161 -8.09 2.97 -9.57
C SER A 161 -7.87 4.46 -9.32
N VAL A 162 -6.84 4.77 -8.55
CA VAL A 162 -6.41 6.15 -8.27
C VAL A 162 -4.95 6.27 -8.67
N SER A 163 -4.65 7.26 -9.50
CA SER A 163 -3.28 7.57 -9.95
C SER A 163 -2.93 9.00 -9.57
N LEU A 164 -1.69 9.25 -9.19
CA LEU A 164 -1.20 10.52 -8.65
C LEU A 164 -0.22 11.19 -9.62
N ASP A 165 -0.33 12.52 -9.70
CA ASP A 165 0.55 13.44 -10.43
C ASP A 165 1.79 13.75 -9.57
N VAL A 166 2.68 12.77 -9.44
CA VAL A 166 3.93 12.87 -8.69
C VAL A 166 5.04 12.33 -9.58
N GLU A 167 6.20 13.00 -9.59
CA GLU A 167 7.32 12.51 -10.38
C GLU A 167 7.64 11.04 -10.05
N PRO A 168 7.97 10.21 -11.05
CA PRO A 168 8.31 8.82 -10.83
C PRO A 168 9.41 8.68 -9.77
N LEU A 169 9.08 7.94 -8.72
CA LEU A 169 9.99 7.67 -7.62
C LEU A 169 10.88 6.49 -8.04
N ILE A 170 12.19 6.75 -8.19
CA ILE A 170 13.22 5.79 -8.63
C ILE A 170 14.13 5.35 -7.48
#